data_AF-A0A8J4Z183-F1
#
_entry.id   AF-A0A8J4Z183-F1
#
_cell.length_a   1.000
_cell.length_b   1.000
_cell.length_c   1.000
_cell.angle_alpha   90.00
_cell.angle_beta   90.00
_cell.angle_gamma   90.00
#
_symmetry.space_group_name_H-M   'P 1'
#
loop_
_entity.id
_entity.type
_entity.pdbx_description
1 polymer ?
#
loop_
_entity_poly.entity_id
_entity_poly.type
_entity_poly.pdbx_seq_one_letter_code
_entity_poly.pdbx_strand_id
1 'polypeptide(L)'
;MHLRQHFPNVRSRLTYLPDPLYYSFPHGVKLYKGDTLVVEGEHINDAADESDLRVTIGTAICNVTSVALTQLVCTPPEMQPDPTDERGVYTTEQLPLVVVHVGQYLRFPLGVLRYERHRRFPLTPEGIAGLAGVALFLVMASFVVLAVYRRKSSQAERVYKLMQLQMDSLESHVRTECKQAFAELQTDMTDLTADLESSGIPTLDHRTYVMKVFFPGVADHPILQDPKARAHGPRTNYDVAMLQFEQLVANKHFLLSFIDTLEAQKSFNIRDKVNVASLVTVLQMGRMEYLTEVMRCLMLRLVVNAAATKHPQLMLRRTESVVEKMLTNWMALCMYNYLKEDAGTALFLLFKAIKHQVEKGPVDAVTHDARYSLSEERLLREQVEFSPVTDLIGWRVGNQLGSLAGRDLPEGKGRC
;
A
#
# COMPACT_ATOMS: atom_id res chain seq x y z
N MET A 1 67.38 -68.96 57.84
CA MET A 1 68.46 -67.96 58.05
C MET A 1 67.91 -66.85 58.95
N HIS A 2 68.40 -66.74 60.18
CA HIS A 2 67.87 -65.80 61.19
C HIS A 2 68.41 -64.37 60.98
N LEU A 3 67.79 -63.61 60.05
CA LEU A 3 68.14 -62.21 59.73
C LEU A 3 68.02 -61.23 60.92
N ARG A 4 67.25 -61.57 61.97
CA ARG A 4 67.09 -60.72 63.16
C ARG A 4 68.32 -60.66 64.09
N GLN A 5 69.23 -61.63 64.02
CA GLN A 5 70.40 -61.65 64.92
C GLN A 5 71.55 -60.75 64.44
N HIS A 6 71.62 -60.42 63.15
CA HIS A 6 72.75 -59.68 62.57
C HIS A 6 72.41 -58.25 62.14
N PHE A 7 71.12 -57.89 62.00
CA PHE A 7 70.68 -56.55 61.61
C PHE A 7 69.46 -56.10 62.42
N PRO A 8 69.63 -55.68 63.69
CA PRO A 8 68.51 -55.37 64.59
C PRO A 8 67.65 -54.16 64.16
N ASN A 9 68.17 -53.32 63.25
CA ASN A 9 67.49 -52.12 62.75
C ASN A 9 66.80 -52.30 61.39
N VAL A 10 66.88 -53.49 60.78
CA VAL A 10 66.23 -53.75 59.48
C VAL A 10 64.87 -54.38 59.72
N ARG A 11 63.79 -53.60 59.54
CA ARG A 11 62.41 -54.10 59.49
C ARG A 11 62.25 -55.02 58.27
N SER A 12 62.50 -56.31 58.44
CA SER A 12 62.23 -57.33 57.43
C SER A 12 60.78 -57.83 57.54
N ARG A 13 59.84 -57.03 57.05
CA ARG A 13 58.45 -57.45 56.82
C ARG A 13 58.22 -57.49 55.30
N LEU A 14 58.35 -58.67 54.71
CA LEU A 14 58.00 -58.89 53.31
C LEU A 14 56.47 -58.92 53.21
N THR A 15 55.91 -58.03 52.41
CA THR A 15 54.46 -57.97 52.17
C THR A 15 54.24 -58.36 50.72
N TYR A 16 53.43 -59.39 50.49
CA TYR A 16 53.07 -59.80 49.15
C TYR A 16 51.94 -58.89 48.66
N LEU A 17 52.15 -58.29 47.49
CA LEU A 17 51.19 -57.43 46.81
C LEU A 17 50.78 -58.13 45.49
N PRO A 18 49.57 -57.87 44.98
CA PRO A 18 49.14 -58.43 43.70
C PRO A 18 50.00 -57.89 42.54
N ASP A 19 50.16 -58.68 41.48
CA ASP A 19 50.85 -58.26 40.26
C ASP A 19 50.04 -57.15 39.54
N PRO A 20 50.71 -56.17 38.91
CA PRO A 20 50.03 -55.11 38.17
C PRO A 20 49.30 -55.68 36.95
N LEU A 21 48.08 -55.20 36.73
CA LEU A 21 47.26 -55.52 35.56
C LEU A 21 47.23 -54.32 34.62
N TYR A 22 47.47 -54.54 33.32
CA TYR A 22 47.34 -53.51 32.28
C TYR A 22 46.26 -53.89 31.28
N TYR A 23 45.39 -52.94 30.95
CA TYR A 23 44.30 -53.13 30.00
C TYR A 23 44.75 -52.86 28.56
N SER A 24 44.39 -53.77 27.64
CA SER A 24 44.62 -53.59 26.21
C SER A 24 43.76 -52.47 25.63
N PHE A 25 44.21 -51.83 24.55
CA PHE A 25 43.45 -50.77 23.90
C PHE A 25 42.09 -51.26 23.38
N PRO A 26 41.01 -50.47 23.58
CA PRO A 26 39.70 -50.81 23.04
C PRO A 26 39.80 -50.89 21.51
N HIS A 27 39.40 -52.03 20.94
CA HIS A 27 39.52 -52.38 19.51
C HIS A 27 40.95 -52.62 18.99
N GLY A 28 41.95 -52.76 19.87
CA GLY A 28 43.32 -53.12 19.49
C GLY A 28 44.17 -52.00 18.86
N VAL A 29 43.55 -50.89 18.45
CA VAL A 29 44.22 -49.73 17.82
C VAL A 29 43.88 -48.44 18.57
N LYS A 30 44.90 -47.68 19.00
CA LYS A 30 44.73 -46.37 19.64
C LYS A 30 45.20 -45.23 18.72
N LEU A 31 44.38 -44.18 18.56
CA LEU A 31 44.70 -43.01 17.75
C LEU A 31 45.42 -41.95 18.60
N TYR A 32 46.62 -41.55 18.19
CA TYR A 32 47.45 -40.54 18.83
C TYR A 32 47.28 -39.17 18.17
N LYS A 33 46.89 -38.17 18.97
CA LYS A 33 46.61 -36.79 18.54
C LYS A 33 47.68 -35.77 18.93
N GLY A 34 48.79 -36.20 19.53
CA GLY A 34 49.93 -35.33 19.82
C GLY A 34 50.12 -34.91 21.29
N ASP A 35 49.28 -35.36 22.22
CA ASP A 35 49.37 -34.96 23.64
C ASP A 35 50.16 -35.98 24.48
N THR A 36 49.48 -36.95 25.12
CA THR A 36 50.09 -37.97 25.97
C THR A 36 49.38 -39.32 25.76
N LEU A 37 50.11 -40.42 25.98
CA LEU A 37 49.56 -41.77 25.91
C LEU A 37 49.23 -42.26 27.33
N VAL A 38 47.93 -42.36 27.62
CA VAL A 38 47.43 -42.94 28.88
C VAL A 38 47.24 -44.45 28.71
N VAL A 39 47.81 -45.24 29.61
CA VAL A 39 47.64 -46.69 29.73
C VAL A 39 46.86 -46.95 31.02
N GLU A 40 45.75 -47.68 30.92
CA GLU A 40 44.88 -47.99 32.06
C GLU A 40 45.22 -49.37 32.64
N GLY A 41 45.03 -49.54 33.95
CA GLY A 41 45.32 -50.77 34.65
C GLY A 41 44.90 -50.74 36.12
N GLU A 42 45.34 -51.74 36.89
CA GLU A 42 45.12 -51.85 38.34
C GLU A 42 46.41 -52.30 39.05
N HIS A 43 46.61 -51.84 40.28
CA HIS A 43 47.76 -52.18 41.12
C HIS A 43 49.13 -51.79 40.52
N ILE A 44 49.17 -50.78 39.64
CA ILE A 44 50.38 -50.39 38.90
C ILE A 44 51.49 -49.86 39.82
N ASN A 45 51.12 -49.08 40.84
CA ASN A 45 52.04 -48.39 41.75
C ASN A 45 52.09 -49.02 43.15
N ASP A 46 51.61 -50.26 43.32
CA ASP A 46 51.60 -50.94 44.61
C ASP A 46 53.01 -51.46 44.98
N ALA A 47 53.71 -52.03 44.00
CA ALA A 47 55.01 -52.68 44.19
C ALA A 47 56.08 -52.28 43.16
N ALA A 48 55.79 -51.35 42.25
CA ALA A 48 56.69 -50.89 41.20
C ALA A 48 56.73 -49.35 41.17
N ASP A 49 57.94 -48.79 41.08
CA ASP A 49 58.16 -47.35 40.88
C ASP A 49 58.45 -47.04 39.39
N GLU A 50 58.52 -45.76 39.01
CA GLU A 50 58.82 -45.31 37.64
C GLU A 50 60.10 -45.95 37.07
N SER A 51 61.11 -46.24 37.90
CA SER A 51 62.36 -46.89 37.48
C SER A 51 62.20 -48.36 37.06
N ASP A 52 61.14 -49.03 37.53
CA ASP A 52 60.88 -50.43 37.22
C ASP A 52 60.01 -50.60 35.97
N LEU A 53 59.48 -49.51 35.42
CA LEU A 53 58.57 -49.49 34.28
C LEU A 53 59.27 -49.02 33.01
N ARG A 54 59.17 -49.82 31.95
CA ARG A 54 59.67 -49.44 30.62
C ARG A 54 58.58 -49.64 29.58
N VAL A 55 58.16 -48.54 28.94
CA VAL A 55 57.15 -48.56 27.88
C VAL A 55 57.82 -48.37 26.53
N THR A 56 57.44 -49.19 25.56
CA THR A 56 57.98 -49.17 24.19
C THR A 56 56.84 -49.10 23.18
N ILE A 57 57.08 -48.38 22.08
CA ILE A 57 56.18 -48.23 20.93
C ILE A 57 57.00 -48.68 19.71
N GLY A 58 56.83 -49.94 19.32
CA GLY A 58 57.78 -50.65 18.46
C GLY A 58 59.18 -50.61 19.06
N THR A 59 60.17 -50.15 18.29
CA THR A 59 61.56 -50.00 18.75
C THR A 59 61.82 -48.70 19.53
N ALA A 60 60.89 -47.75 19.55
CA ALA A 60 61.06 -46.47 20.24
C ALA A 60 60.62 -46.55 21.71
N ILE A 61 61.31 -45.83 22.59
CA ILE A 61 60.96 -45.75 24.02
C ILE A 61 59.91 -44.65 24.22
N CYS A 62 58.86 -44.94 24.99
CA CYS A 62 57.89 -43.95 25.47
C CYS A 62 58.30 -43.52 26.88
N ASN A 63 58.68 -42.26 27.06
CA ASN A 63 59.14 -41.78 28.36
C ASN A 63 57.94 -41.67 29.30
N VAL A 64 57.98 -42.41 30.41
CA VAL A 64 56.94 -42.36 31.44
C VAL A 64 56.99 -40.99 32.11
N THR A 65 55.85 -40.34 32.26
CA THR A 65 55.74 -39.00 32.87
C THR A 65 55.02 -39.02 34.21
N SER A 66 54.14 -40.01 34.43
CA SER A 66 53.50 -40.21 35.73
C SER A 66 52.99 -41.65 35.86
N VAL A 67 53.11 -42.19 37.07
CA VAL A 67 52.62 -43.51 37.46
C VAL A 67 51.65 -43.33 38.63
N ALA A 68 50.44 -43.85 38.48
CA ALA A 68 49.41 -43.86 39.52
C ALA A 68 48.87 -45.27 39.70
N LEU A 69 48.08 -45.50 40.75
CA LEU A 69 47.50 -46.81 41.09
C LEU A 69 46.77 -47.50 39.92
N THR A 70 46.07 -46.73 39.08
CA THR A 70 45.20 -47.24 38.00
C THR A 70 45.58 -46.76 36.60
N GLN A 71 46.62 -45.93 36.47
CA GLN A 71 47.01 -45.38 35.17
C GLN A 71 48.50 -45.08 35.11
N LEU A 72 49.07 -45.30 33.92
CA LEU A 72 50.42 -44.90 33.55
C LEU A 72 50.33 -43.94 32.37
N VAL A 73 51.03 -42.81 32.45
CA VAL A 73 51.09 -41.83 31.37
C VAL A 73 52.51 -41.79 30.83
N CYS A 74 52.66 -41.86 29.51
CA CYS A 74 53.95 -41.70 28.84
C CYS A 74 53.83 -40.76 27.62
N THR A 75 54.95 -40.20 27.18
CA THR A 75 55.05 -39.34 26.01
C THR A 75 55.62 -40.10 24.81
N PRO A 76 54.80 -40.39 23.78
CA PRO A 76 55.26 -41.01 22.53
C PRO A 76 56.21 -40.10 21.74
N PRO A 77 57.05 -40.66 20.86
CA PRO A 77 57.89 -39.86 19.95
C PRO A 77 57.04 -39.02 18.98
N GLU A 78 57.53 -37.86 18.55
CA GLU A 78 56.80 -36.94 17.64
C GLU A 78 56.52 -37.56 16.25
N MET A 79 57.42 -38.43 15.78
CA MET A 79 57.26 -39.16 14.53
C MET A 79 56.90 -40.62 14.81
N GLN A 80 55.96 -41.16 14.03
CA GLN A 80 55.54 -42.55 14.13
C GLN A 80 56.74 -43.48 13.85
N PRO A 81 57.12 -44.35 14.79
CA PRO A 81 58.20 -45.33 14.59
C PRO A 81 57.77 -46.45 13.64
N ASP A 82 58.75 -47.20 13.14
CA ASP A 82 58.53 -48.31 12.21
C ASP A 82 57.56 -49.36 12.79
N PRO A 83 56.75 -50.04 11.94
CA PRO A 83 55.69 -50.95 12.37
C PRO A 83 56.24 -52.30 12.85
N THR A 84 56.91 -52.24 14.00
CA THR A 84 57.64 -53.33 14.64
C THR A 84 57.14 -53.54 16.07
N ASP A 85 57.49 -54.68 16.66
CA ASP A 85 57.40 -54.94 18.10
C ASP A 85 58.64 -54.42 18.84
N GLU A 86 58.70 -54.62 20.16
CA GLU A 86 59.83 -54.19 20.99
C GLU A 86 61.16 -54.89 20.64
N ARG A 87 61.11 -55.98 19.85
CA ARG A 87 62.25 -56.77 19.39
C ARG A 87 62.61 -56.50 17.93
N GLY A 88 61.91 -55.57 17.26
CA GLY A 88 62.14 -55.22 15.86
C GLY A 88 61.48 -56.16 14.84
N VAL A 89 60.56 -57.03 15.27
CA VAL A 89 59.79 -57.92 14.39
C VAL A 89 58.57 -57.16 13.85
N TYR A 90 58.34 -57.21 12.54
CA TYR A 90 57.21 -56.52 11.91
C TYR A 90 55.85 -57.02 12.40
N THR A 91 54.96 -56.08 12.73
CA THR A 91 53.58 -56.37 13.16
C THR A 91 52.66 -56.59 11.96
N THR A 92 51.61 -57.40 12.12
CA THR A 92 50.64 -57.72 11.05
C THR A 92 49.80 -56.51 10.61
N GLU A 93 49.58 -55.54 11.50
CA GLU A 93 48.73 -54.36 11.26
C GLU A 93 49.47 -53.16 10.66
N GLN A 94 50.76 -53.31 10.32
CA GLN A 94 51.61 -52.22 9.81
C GLN A 94 51.63 -50.98 10.72
N LEU A 95 51.49 -51.19 12.04
CA LEU A 95 51.51 -50.16 13.07
C LEU A 95 52.40 -50.59 14.25
N PRO A 96 53.12 -49.68 14.91
CA PRO A 96 54.00 -50.03 16.03
C PRO A 96 53.23 -50.58 17.22
N LEU A 97 53.70 -51.70 17.80
CA LEU A 97 53.09 -52.34 18.97
C LEU A 97 53.50 -51.62 20.26
N VAL A 98 52.55 -51.36 21.14
CA VAL A 98 52.80 -50.78 22.47
C VAL A 98 52.94 -51.89 23.50
N VAL A 99 54.08 -51.93 24.19
CA VAL A 99 54.40 -52.95 25.20
C VAL A 99 54.92 -52.30 26.48
N VAL A 100 54.38 -52.75 27.62
CA VAL A 100 54.83 -52.35 28.96
C VAL A 100 55.64 -53.49 29.58
N HIS A 101 56.83 -53.16 30.05
CA HIS A 101 57.69 -54.06 30.84
C HIS A 101 57.73 -53.61 32.29
N VAL A 102 57.55 -54.57 33.21
CA VAL A 102 57.68 -54.35 34.66
C VAL A 102 58.82 -55.23 35.17
N GLY A 103 59.87 -54.60 35.69
CA GLY A 103 61.11 -55.28 36.07
C GLY A 103 61.73 -56.06 34.90
N GLN A 104 62.34 -57.21 35.19
CA GLN A 104 63.06 -58.00 34.18
C GLN A 104 62.22 -59.05 33.46
N TYR A 105 61.08 -59.47 34.04
CA TYR A 105 60.39 -60.69 33.60
C TYR A 105 58.92 -60.49 33.18
N LEU A 106 58.28 -59.38 33.55
CA LEU A 106 56.87 -59.14 33.20
C LEU A 106 56.78 -58.33 31.91
N ARG A 107 55.94 -58.79 30.98
CA ARG A 107 55.70 -58.20 29.66
C ARG A 107 54.21 -58.17 29.34
N PHE A 108 53.68 -56.99 29.06
CA PHE A 108 52.27 -56.76 28.78
C PHE A 108 52.07 -56.05 27.43
N PRO A 109 51.60 -56.74 26.37
CA PRO A 109 51.27 -56.11 25.09
C PRO A 109 49.88 -55.47 25.13
N LEU A 110 49.78 -54.18 24.79
CA LEU A 110 48.53 -53.40 24.93
C LEU A 110 47.76 -53.24 23.61
N GLY A 111 48.43 -53.26 22.47
CA GLY A 111 47.84 -53.01 21.14
C GLY A 111 48.71 -52.08 20.29
N VAL A 112 48.22 -51.67 19.11
CA VAL A 112 48.98 -50.85 18.16
C VAL A 112 48.59 -49.37 18.17
N LEU A 113 49.52 -48.47 17.80
CA LEU A 113 49.33 -47.00 17.85
C LEU A 113 49.36 -46.35 16.45
N ARG A 114 48.41 -45.44 16.16
CA ARG A 114 48.31 -44.72 14.86
C ARG A 114 48.37 -43.20 15.03
N TYR A 115 49.20 -42.50 14.25
CA TYR A 115 49.39 -41.04 14.33
C TYR A 115 48.48 -40.29 13.33
N GLU A 116 47.86 -39.17 13.75
CA GLU A 116 47.00 -38.34 12.91
C GLU A 116 47.78 -37.21 12.19
N ARG A 117 47.87 -37.23 10.85
CA ARG A 117 48.65 -36.28 10.04
C ARG A 117 47.77 -35.13 9.50
N HIS A 118 47.95 -33.90 9.96
CA HIS A 118 47.30 -32.70 9.39
C HIS A 118 48.08 -32.15 8.18
N ARG A 119 47.50 -32.19 6.97
CA ARG A 119 48.08 -31.54 5.77
C ARG A 119 47.79 -30.03 5.79
N ARG A 120 48.84 -29.20 5.85
CA ARG A 120 48.75 -27.76 5.52
C ARG A 120 48.93 -27.59 4.00
N PHE A 121 47.99 -26.92 3.33
CA PHE A 121 48.12 -26.56 1.91
C PHE A 121 49.04 -25.34 1.76
N PRO A 122 50.14 -25.41 0.99
CA PRO A 122 50.97 -24.24 0.71
C PRO A 122 50.34 -23.41 -0.42
N LEU A 123 50.01 -22.15 -0.13
CA LEU A 123 49.59 -21.16 -1.15
C LEU A 123 50.81 -20.79 -2.03
N THR A 124 50.70 -21.02 -3.34
CA THR A 124 51.75 -20.70 -4.31
C THR A 124 51.76 -19.20 -4.65
N PRO A 125 52.92 -18.60 -4.97
CA PRO A 125 53.03 -17.16 -5.27
C PRO A 125 52.19 -16.70 -6.48
N GLU A 126 51.89 -17.58 -7.43
CA GLU A 126 51.00 -17.30 -8.56
C GLU A 126 49.53 -17.07 -8.12
N GLY A 127 49.10 -17.73 -7.03
CA GLY A 127 47.76 -17.54 -6.47
C GLY A 127 47.58 -16.16 -5.82
N ILE A 128 48.65 -15.57 -5.28
CA ILE A 128 48.62 -14.25 -4.63
C ILE A 128 48.51 -13.14 -5.68
N ALA A 129 49.24 -13.27 -6.80
CA ALA A 129 49.17 -12.31 -7.92
C ALA A 129 47.77 -12.29 -8.57
N GLY A 130 47.14 -13.46 -8.73
CA GLY A 130 45.77 -13.57 -9.25
C GLY A 130 44.74 -12.87 -8.36
N LEU A 131 44.83 -13.05 -7.04
CA LEU A 131 43.92 -12.43 -6.07
C LEU A 131 44.05 -10.89 -6.05
N ALA A 132 45.28 -10.38 -6.12
CA ALA A 132 45.55 -8.94 -6.16
C ALA A 132 45.00 -8.29 -7.46
N GLY A 133 45.14 -8.95 -8.60
CA GLY A 133 44.60 -8.47 -9.88
C GLY A 133 43.07 -8.36 -9.86
N VAL A 134 42.38 -9.37 -9.31
CA VAL A 134 40.92 -9.37 -9.18
C VAL A 134 40.45 -8.26 -8.23
N ALA A 135 41.13 -8.07 -7.10
CA ALA A 135 40.79 -7.01 -6.15
C ALA A 135 40.93 -5.60 -6.79
N LEU A 136 42.02 -5.35 -7.53
CA LEU A 136 42.23 -4.07 -8.21
C LEU A 136 41.18 -3.80 -9.29
N PHE A 137 40.82 -4.82 -10.07
CA PHE A 137 39.78 -4.72 -11.08
C PHE A 137 38.42 -4.39 -10.47
N LEU A 138 38.06 -5.02 -9.34
CA LEU A 138 36.82 -4.74 -8.62
C LEU A 138 36.78 -3.30 -8.08
N VAL A 139 37.89 -2.80 -7.54
CA VAL A 139 38.00 -1.40 -7.08
C VAL A 139 37.84 -0.43 -8.24
N MET A 140 38.53 -0.67 -9.36
CA MET A 140 38.41 0.17 -10.56
C MET A 140 36.99 0.15 -11.14
N ALA A 141 36.36 -1.01 -11.24
CA ALA A 141 34.97 -1.14 -11.67
C ALA A 141 34.01 -0.37 -10.74
N SER A 142 34.23 -0.45 -9.42
CA SER A 142 33.40 0.29 -8.44
C SER A 142 33.49 1.81 -8.63
N PHE A 143 34.69 2.34 -8.90
CA PHE A 143 34.90 3.77 -9.16
C PHE A 143 34.20 4.24 -10.44
N VAL A 144 34.26 3.45 -11.51
CA VAL A 144 33.57 3.74 -12.78
C VAL A 144 32.05 3.75 -12.56
N VAL A 145 31.49 2.76 -11.87
CA VAL A 145 30.06 2.72 -11.53
C VAL A 145 29.65 3.94 -10.69
N LEU A 146 30.46 4.32 -9.69
CA LEU A 146 30.19 5.49 -8.85
C LEU A 146 30.24 6.80 -9.65
N ALA A 147 31.19 6.91 -10.60
CA ALA A 147 31.31 8.07 -11.48
C ALA A 147 30.13 8.18 -12.45
N VAL A 148 29.69 7.07 -13.03
CA VAL A 148 28.49 7.01 -13.89
C VAL A 148 27.23 7.35 -13.07
N TYR A 149 27.10 6.79 -11.87
CA TYR A 149 25.97 7.08 -10.98
C TYR A 149 25.92 8.56 -10.60
N ARG A 150 27.05 9.16 -10.22
CA ARG A 150 27.14 10.60 -9.90
C ARG A 150 26.83 11.48 -11.10
N ARG A 151 27.32 11.13 -12.30
CA ARG A 151 26.97 11.85 -13.53
C ARG A 151 25.49 11.76 -13.85
N LYS A 152 24.92 10.54 -13.79
CA LYS A 152 23.49 10.31 -14.06
C LYS A 152 22.59 10.99 -13.02
N SER A 153 22.96 10.95 -11.75
CA SER A 153 22.27 11.66 -10.65
C SER A 153 22.30 13.17 -10.85
N SER A 154 23.45 13.75 -11.23
CA SER A 154 23.56 15.18 -11.49
C SER A 154 22.76 15.60 -12.72
N GLN A 155 22.71 14.77 -13.77
CA GLN A 155 21.84 15.01 -14.93
C GLN A 155 20.36 14.96 -14.55
N ALA A 156 19.93 13.97 -13.77
CA ALA A 156 18.55 13.86 -13.29
C ALA A 156 18.15 15.07 -12.42
N GLU A 157 19.03 15.52 -11.54
CA GLU A 157 18.78 16.70 -10.70
C GLU A 157 18.68 17.99 -11.53
N ARG A 158 19.48 18.15 -12.58
CA ARG A 158 19.37 19.29 -13.51
C ARG A 158 18.05 19.27 -14.28
N VAL A 159 17.64 18.11 -14.81
CA VAL A 159 16.35 17.96 -15.51
C VAL A 159 15.19 18.26 -14.56
N TYR A 160 15.25 17.77 -13.32
CA TYR A 160 14.25 18.08 -12.29
C TYR A 160 14.15 19.59 -12.01
N LYS A 161 15.29 20.28 -11.82
CA LYS A 161 15.31 21.74 -11.60
C LYS A 161 14.75 22.51 -12.80
N LEU A 162 15.03 22.07 -14.03
CA LEU A 162 14.46 22.67 -15.23
C LEU A 162 12.95 22.47 -15.32
N MET A 163 12.45 21.26 -15.04
CA MET A 163 11.01 20.99 -14.97
C MET A 163 10.31 21.84 -13.91
N GLN A 164 10.93 22.01 -12.74
CA GLN A 164 10.40 22.86 -11.68
C GLN A 164 10.36 24.33 -12.10
N LEU A 165 11.42 24.86 -12.72
CA LEU A 165 11.43 26.23 -13.24
C LEU A 165 10.40 26.44 -14.37
N GLN A 166 10.24 25.46 -15.26
CA GLN A 166 9.21 25.52 -16.30
C GLN A 166 7.80 25.51 -15.69
N MET A 167 7.58 24.71 -14.65
CA MET A 167 6.32 24.68 -13.90
C MET A 167 6.07 26.03 -13.19
N ASP A 168 7.06 26.59 -12.50
CA ASP A 168 6.94 27.87 -11.81
C ASP A 168 6.69 29.03 -12.80
N SER A 169 7.33 28.98 -13.97
CA SER A 169 7.11 29.95 -15.05
C SER A 169 5.71 29.83 -15.65
N LEU A 170 5.23 28.59 -15.91
CA LEU A 170 3.87 28.34 -16.39
C LEU A 170 2.84 28.76 -15.34
N GLU A 171 3.05 28.44 -14.06
CA GLU A 171 2.17 28.84 -12.97
C GLU A 171 2.13 30.36 -12.84
N SER A 172 3.27 31.05 -12.90
CA SER A 172 3.30 32.51 -12.86
C SER A 172 2.56 33.12 -14.04
N HIS A 173 2.74 32.59 -15.25
CA HIS A 173 2.06 33.07 -16.44
C HIS A 173 0.55 32.84 -16.36
N VAL A 174 0.11 31.64 -15.97
CA VAL A 174 -1.31 31.34 -15.74
C VAL A 174 -1.89 32.23 -14.65
N ARG A 175 -1.15 32.47 -13.55
CA ARG A 175 -1.60 33.36 -12.47
C ARG A 175 -1.81 34.79 -12.97
N THR A 176 -0.91 35.31 -13.80
CA THR A 176 -1.06 36.66 -14.38
C THR A 176 -2.21 36.72 -15.37
N GLU A 177 -2.35 35.73 -16.25
CA GLU A 177 -3.46 35.60 -17.19
C GLU A 177 -4.79 35.51 -16.45
N CYS A 178 -4.88 34.68 -15.40
CA CYS A 178 -6.08 34.60 -14.56
C CYS A 178 -6.39 35.91 -13.84
N LYS A 179 -5.39 36.64 -13.33
CA LYS A 179 -5.60 37.94 -12.69
C LYS A 179 -6.11 38.97 -13.70
N GLN A 180 -5.55 38.98 -14.90
CA GLN A 180 -5.99 39.87 -15.97
C GLN A 180 -7.41 39.51 -16.42
N ALA A 181 -7.67 38.24 -16.74
CA ALA A 181 -8.99 37.75 -17.11
C ALA A 181 -10.02 38.01 -16.02
N PHE A 182 -9.65 37.86 -14.74
CA PHE A 182 -10.53 38.20 -13.61
C PHE A 182 -10.80 39.69 -13.52
N ALA A 183 -9.80 40.55 -13.71
CA ALA A 183 -9.98 42.00 -13.71
C ALA A 183 -10.88 42.47 -14.86
N GLU A 184 -10.67 41.93 -16.07
CA GLU A 184 -11.53 42.18 -17.25
C GLU A 184 -12.96 41.66 -17.03
N LEU A 185 -13.11 40.47 -16.44
CA LEU A 185 -14.42 39.91 -16.13
C LEU A 185 -15.12 40.73 -15.03
N GLN A 186 -14.39 41.22 -14.03
CA GLN A 186 -14.95 42.05 -12.97
C GLN A 186 -15.47 43.39 -13.50
N THR A 187 -14.76 44.03 -14.44
CA THR A 187 -15.25 45.26 -15.10
C THR A 187 -16.44 44.99 -16.01
N ASP A 188 -16.48 43.87 -16.73
CA ASP A 188 -17.64 43.51 -17.56
C ASP A 188 -18.86 43.10 -16.72
N MET A 189 -18.64 42.45 -15.57
CA MET A 189 -19.70 42.03 -14.66
C MET A 189 -20.32 43.21 -13.92
N THR A 190 -19.61 44.31 -13.68
CA THR A 190 -20.23 45.50 -13.09
C THR A 190 -21.32 46.08 -14.00
N ASP A 191 -21.07 46.11 -15.30
CA ASP A 191 -22.06 46.56 -16.29
C ASP A 191 -23.24 45.59 -16.37
N LEU A 192 -22.95 44.28 -16.37
CA LEU A 192 -24.00 43.26 -16.39
C LEU A 192 -24.84 43.23 -15.10
N THR A 193 -24.24 43.55 -13.96
CA THR A 193 -24.93 43.64 -12.67
C THR A 193 -25.85 44.86 -12.66
N ALA A 194 -25.41 45.99 -13.23
CA ALA A 194 -26.25 47.18 -13.38
C ALA A 194 -27.47 46.92 -14.29
N ASP A 195 -27.27 46.20 -15.41
CA ASP A 195 -28.39 45.77 -16.27
C ASP A 195 -29.36 44.84 -15.54
N LEU A 196 -28.83 43.95 -14.70
CA LEU A 196 -29.61 43.03 -13.86
C LEU A 196 -30.44 43.74 -12.80
N GLU A 197 -29.90 44.79 -12.18
CA GLU A 197 -30.64 45.65 -11.24
C GLU A 197 -31.84 46.33 -11.93
N SER A 198 -31.72 46.67 -13.21
CA SER A 198 -32.78 47.31 -13.98
C SER A 198 -33.84 46.33 -14.52
N SER A 199 -33.43 45.14 -14.97
CA SER A 199 -34.29 44.17 -15.68
C SER A 199 -34.84 43.06 -14.77
N GLY A 200 -34.22 42.86 -13.59
CA GLY A 200 -34.54 41.77 -12.69
C GLY A 200 -34.05 40.40 -13.19
N ILE A 201 -34.03 39.43 -12.28
CA ILE A 201 -33.61 38.06 -12.61
C ILE A 201 -34.80 37.27 -13.16
N PRO A 202 -34.62 36.53 -14.26
CA PRO A 202 -35.67 35.66 -14.79
C PRO A 202 -35.86 34.43 -13.89
N THR A 203 -36.58 34.60 -12.80
CA THR A 203 -36.93 33.49 -11.88
C THR A 203 -38.12 32.70 -12.41
N LEU A 204 -38.09 31.39 -12.18
CA LEU A 204 -39.22 30.53 -12.51
C LEU A 204 -40.30 30.64 -11.44
N ASP A 205 -41.56 30.60 -11.87
CA ASP A 205 -42.69 30.42 -10.98
C ASP A 205 -42.62 29.06 -10.27
N HIS A 206 -43.25 28.97 -9.10
CA HIS A 206 -43.14 27.79 -8.24
C HIS A 206 -43.56 26.51 -8.95
N ARG A 207 -44.61 26.56 -9.79
CA ARG A 207 -45.10 25.40 -10.53
C ARG A 207 -44.08 24.93 -11.57
N THR A 208 -43.54 25.83 -12.39
CA THR A 208 -42.51 25.45 -13.38
C THR A 208 -41.23 24.96 -12.71
N TYR A 209 -40.82 25.58 -11.60
CA TYR A 209 -39.68 25.13 -10.81
C TYR A 209 -39.86 23.68 -10.31
N VAL A 210 -40.98 23.41 -9.62
CA VAL A 210 -41.29 22.06 -9.10
C VAL A 210 -41.29 21.03 -10.24
N MET A 211 -41.90 21.36 -11.38
CA MET A 211 -41.94 20.45 -12.51
C MET A 211 -40.56 20.14 -13.08
N LYS A 212 -39.69 21.15 -13.26
CA LYS A 212 -38.32 20.93 -13.74
C LYS A 212 -37.47 20.10 -12.77
N VAL A 213 -37.68 20.23 -11.47
CA VAL A 213 -36.93 19.47 -10.45
C VAL A 213 -37.46 18.05 -10.28
N PHE A 214 -38.78 17.87 -10.30
CA PHE A 214 -39.40 16.59 -9.97
C PHE A 214 -39.46 15.66 -11.19
N PHE A 215 -39.59 16.23 -12.39
CA PHE A 215 -39.75 15.51 -13.66
C PHE A 215 -38.83 16.10 -14.75
N PRO A 216 -37.50 15.97 -14.61
CA PRO A 216 -36.55 16.54 -15.58
C PRO A 216 -36.75 15.91 -16.96
N GLY A 217 -36.77 16.74 -18.00
CA GLY A 217 -36.92 16.30 -19.40
C GLY A 217 -38.36 15.98 -19.84
N VAL A 218 -39.37 16.18 -18.99
CA VAL A 218 -40.78 15.98 -19.34
C VAL A 218 -41.44 17.34 -19.58
N ALA A 219 -41.75 17.66 -20.83
CA ALA A 219 -42.40 18.91 -21.21
C ALA A 219 -43.92 18.89 -20.91
N ASP A 220 -44.60 17.79 -21.23
CA ASP A 220 -46.06 17.67 -21.14
C ASP A 220 -46.50 16.67 -20.07
N HIS A 221 -46.26 16.99 -18.80
CA HIS A 221 -46.70 16.13 -17.70
C HIS A 221 -48.21 16.30 -17.43
N PRO A 222 -49.02 15.25 -17.19
CA PRO A 222 -50.45 15.38 -16.90
C PRO A 222 -50.79 16.29 -15.68
N ILE A 223 -49.86 16.43 -14.74
CA ILE A 223 -49.96 17.36 -13.59
C ILE A 223 -50.00 18.84 -14.02
N LEU A 224 -49.46 19.15 -15.21
CA LEU A 224 -49.49 20.48 -15.81
C LEU A 224 -50.87 20.86 -16.36
N GLN A 225 -51.74 19.89 -16.61
CA GLN A 225 -53.09 20.14 -17.10
C GLN A 225 -53.98 20.66 -15.96
N ASP A 226 -54.69 21.75 -16.24
CA ASP A 226 -55.55 22.39 -15.25
C ASP A 226 -56.73 21.44 -14.89
N PRO A 227 -56.95 21.09 -13.61
CA PRO A 227 -58.03 20.18 -13.19
C PRO A 227 -59.42 20.62 -13.67
N LYS A 228 -59.57 21.92 -13.96
CA LYS A 228 -60.80 22.57 -14.40
C LYS A 228 -61.34 22.01 -15.73
N ALA A 229 -60.48 21.49 -16.61
CA ALA A 229 -60.92 20.84 -17.85
C ALA A 229 -61.68 19.52 -17.61
N ARG A 230 -61.45 18.86 -16.46
CA ARG A 230 -62.07 17.58 -16.09
C ARG A 230 -63.32 17.74 -15.23
N ALA A 231 -63.54 18.94 -14.67
CA ALA A 231 -64.63 19.22 -13.74
C ALA A 231 -66.01 19.44 -14.39
N HIS A 232 -66.09 19.54 -15.73
CA HIS A 232 -67.34 19.81 -16.46
C HIS A 232 -68.04 18.53 -16.98
N GLY A 233 -67.53 17.35 -16.62
CA GLY A 233 -68.16 16.05 -16.92
C GLY A 233 -68.90 15.46 -15.70
N PRO A 234 -69.82 14.50 -15.92
CA PRO A 234 -70.45 13.76 -14.82
C PRO A 234 -69.39 13.00 -14.01
N ARG A 235 -69.46 13.09 -12.67
CA ARG A 235 -68.58 12.34 -11.77
C ARG A 235 -68.66 10.85 -12.06
N THR A 236 -67.54 10.25 -12.40
CA THR A 236 -67.41 8.83 -12.72
C THR A 236 -67.09 8.03 -11.46
N ASN A 237 -67.31 6.71 -11.48
CA ASN A 237 -66.84 5.81 -10.42
C ASN A 237 -65.32 5.90 -10.22
N TYR A 238 -64.57 6.27 -11.27
CA TYR A 238 -63.14 6.51 -11.20
C TYR A 238 -62.81 7.72 -10.30
N ASP A 239 -63.56 8.81 -10.40
CA ASP A 239 -63.34 10.00 -9.57
C ASP A 239 -63.57 9.71 -8.08
N VAL A 240 -64.58 8.87 -7.77
CA VAL A 240 -64.84 8.40 -6.40
C VAL A 240 -63.69 7.53 -5.89
N ALA A 241 -63.20 6.59 -6.71
CA ALA A 241 -62.07 5.74 -6.34
C ALA A 241 -60.78 6.55 -6.12
N MET A 242 -60.52 7.57 -6.94
CA MET A 242 -59.35 8.45 -6.77
C MET A 242 -59.43 9.29 -5.49
N LEU A 243 -60.63 9.77 -5.11
CA LEU A 243 -60.83 10.47 -3.84
C LEU A 243 -60.57 9.56 -2.64
N GLN A 244 -61.05 8.31 -2.69
CA GLN A 244 -60.77 7.31 -1.66
C GLN A 244 -59.28 6.96 -1.60
N PHE A 245 -58.60 6.87 -2.75
CA PHE A 245 -57.16 6.65 -2.80
C PHE A 245 -56.39 7.82 -2.17
N GLU A 246 -56.79 9.07 -2.43
CA GLU A 246 -56.21 10.24 -1.77
C GLU A 246 -56.33 10.18 -0.24
N GLN A 247 -57.48 9.72 0.27
CA GLN A 247 -57.68 9.49 1.71
C GLN A 247 -56.77 8.39 2.26
N LEU A 248 -56.52 7.32 1.49
CA LEU A 248 -55.55 6.29 1.87
C LEU A 248 -54.13 6.85 1.93
N VAL A 249 -53.70 7.61 0.92
CA VAL A 249 -52.37 8.25 0.89
C VAL A 249 -52.20 9.25 2.05
N ALA A 250 -53.30 9.87 2.51
CA ALA A 250 -53.34 10.71 3.70
C ALA A 250 -53.19 9.94 5.03
N ASN A 251 -53.28 8.61 5.02
CA ASN A 251 -53.04 7.78 6.19
C ASN A 251 -51.57 7.37 6.28
N LYS A 252 -50.91 7.80 7.36
CA LYS A 252 -49.47 7.57 7.60
C LYS A 252 -49.08 6.10 7.49
N HIS A 253 -49.84 5.21 8.13
CA HIS A 253 -49.52 3.78 8.15
C HIS A 253 -49.67 3.16 6.76
N PHE A 254 -50.73 3.52 6.05
CA PHE A 254 -50.94 3.07 4.67
C PHE A 254 -49.78 3.52 3.77
N LEU A 255 -49.42 4.82 3.79
CA LEU A 255 -48.38 5.34 2.90
C LEU A 255 -47.00 4.72 3.20
N LEU A 256 -46.65 4.53 4.47
CA LEU A 256 -45.43 3.85 4.86
C LEU A 256 -45.41 2.40 4.35
N SER A 257 -46.47 1.63 4.61
CA SER A 257 -46.56 0.24 4.14
C SER A 257 -46.61 0.13 2.61
N PHE A 258 -47.26 1.08 1.94
CA PHE A 258 -47.33 1.14 0.49
C PHE A 258 -45.93 1.31 -0.13
N ILE A 259 -45.14 2.25 0.39
CA ILE A 259 -43.76 2.49 -0.07
C ILE A 259 -42.88 1.26 0.22
N ASP A 260 -42.93 0.71 1.44
CA ASP A 260 -42.15 -0.51 1.77
C ASP A 260 -42.49 -1.67 0.84
N THR A 261 -43.79 -1.86 0.54
CA THR A 261 -44.27 -2.94 -0.32
C THR A 261 -43.78 -2.79 -1.76
N LEU A 262 -43.74 -1.57 -2.28
CA LEU A 262 -43.19 -1.27 -3.60
C LEU A 262 -41.68 -1.50 -3.64
N GLU A 263 -40.93 -0.99 -2.65
CA GLU A 263 -39.47 -1.15 -2.61
C GLU A 263 -39.00 -2.59 -2.40
N ALA A 264 -39.84 -3.44 -1.79
CA ALA A 264 -39.56 -4.87 -1.67
C ALA A 264 -39.62 -5.63 -3.01
N GLN A 265 -40.25 -5.06 -4.05
CA GLN A 265 -40.38 -5.73 -5.35
C GLN A 265 -39.09 -5.60 -6.17
N LYS A 266 -38.54 -6.72 -6.64
CA LYS A 266 -37.33 -6.73 -7.49
C LYS A 266 -37.52 -6.02 -8.84
N SER A 267 -38.76 -5.97 -9.34
CA SER A 267 -39.10 -5.28 -10.59
C SER A 267 -39.16 -3.75 -10.44
N PHE A 268 -39.18 -3.24 -9.21
CA PHE A 268 -39.31 -1.82 -8.93
C PHE A 268 -37.95 -1.13 -9.03
N ASN A 269 -37.67 -0.59 -10.21
CA ASN A 269 -36.36 -0.04 -10.55
C ASN A 269 -36.20 1.41 -10.06
N ILE A 270 -35.01 1.98 -10.24
CA ILE A 270 -34.67 3.35 -9.77
C ILE A 270 -35.60 4.41 -10.41
N ARG A 271 -35.98 4.25 -11.68
CA ARG A 271 -36.89 5.17 -12.37
C ARG A 271 -38.27 5.15 -11.71
N ASP A 272 -38.78 3.97 -11.38
CA ASP A 272 -40.08 3.82 -10.73
C ASP A 272 -40.07 4.43 -9.32
N LYS A 273 -38.99 4.20 -8.56
CA LYS A 273 -38.78 4.82 -7.24
C LYS A 273 -38.81 6.34 -7.30
N VAL A 274 -38.07 6.91 -8.26
CA VAL A 274 -37.99 8.35 -8.46
C VAL A 274 -39.36 8.94 -8.85
N ASN A 275 -40.08 8.26 -9.73
CA ASN A 275 -41.42 8.67 -10.15
C ASN A 275 -42.43 8.63 -8.99
N VAL A 276 -42.47 7.53 -8.23
CA VAL A 276 -43.38 7.40 -7.07
C VAL A 276 -43.06 8.46 -6.02
N ALA A 277 -41.79 8.69 -5.71
CA ALA A 277 -41.38 9.74 -4.80
C ALA A 277 -41.88 11.12 -5.25
N SER A 278 -41.65 11.50 -6.51
CA SER A 278 -42.13 12.77 -7.06
C SER A 278 -43.65 12.92 -7.04
N LEU A 279 -44.40 11.87 -7.40
CA LEU A 279 -45.86 11.89 -7.37
C LEU A 279 -46.41 12.01 -5.95
N VAL A 280 -45.88 11.23 -5.00
CA VAL A 280 -46.27 11.31 -3.58
C VAL A 280 -45.96 12.70 -3.03
N THR A 281 -44.79 13.27 -3.33
CA THR A 281 -44.45 14.63 -2.88
C THR A 281 -45.39 15.67 -3.47
N VAL A 282 -45.76 15.59 -4.75
CA VAL A 282 -46.76 16.52 -5.34
C VAL A 282 -48.12 16.39 -4.66
N LEU A 283 -48.60 15.15 -4.45
CA LEU A 283 -49.88 14.90 -3.78
C LEU A 283 -49.92 15.45 -2.35
N GLN A 284 -48.78 15.46 -1.65
CA GLN A 284 -48.67 15.93 -0.26
C GLN A 284 -48.10 17.34 -0.13
N MET A 285 -47.88 18.07 -1.24
CA MET A 285 -47.31 19.42 -1.23
C MET A 285 -48.17 20.43 -0.45
N GLY A 286 -49.48 20.23 -0.40
CA GLY A 286 -50.41 21.04 0.42
C GLY A 286 -50.43 20.69 1.91
N ARG A 287 -49.75 19.60 2.33
CA ARG A 287 -49.70 19.09 3.71
C ARG A 287 -48.26 18.78 4.10
N MET A 288 -47.41 19.80 4.09
CA MET A 288 -45.96 19.66 4.32
C MET A 288 -45.60 19.05 5.68
N GLU A 289 -46.39 19.30 6.72
CA GLU A 289 -46.21 18.69 8.05
C GLU A 289 -46.32 17.16 7.96
N TYR A 290 -47.39 16.66 7.33
CA TYR A 290 -47.61 15.23 7.11
C TYR A 290 -46.51 14.61 6.24
N LEU A 291 -46.13 15.27 5.14
CA LEU A 291 -45.03 14.81 4.28
C LEU A 291 -43.71 14.68 5.07
N THR A 292 -43.41 15.66 5.92
CA THR A 292 -42.19 15.68 6.73
C THR A 292 -42.20 14.54 7.75
N GLU A 293 -43.33 14.26 8.38
CA GLU A 293 -43.46 13.12 9.30
C GLU A 293 -43.25 11.77 8.61
N VAL A 294 -43.88 11.57 7.45
CA VAL A 294 -43.73 10.33 6.66
C VAL A 294 -42.27 10.17 6.24
N MET A 295 -41.66 11.23 5.69
CA MET A 295 -40.26 11.25 5.29
C MET A 295 -39.33 10.95 6.48
N ARG A 296 -39.59 11.53 7.66
CA ARG A 296 -38.81 11.24 8.88
C ARG A 296 -38.87 9.77 9.26
N CYS A 297 -40.05 9.15 9.23
CA CYS A 297 -40.20 7.72 9.52
C CYS A 297 -39.44 6.85 8.52
N LEU A 298 -39.54 7.15 7.21
CA LEU A 298 -38.82 6.43 6.16
C LEU A 298 -37.30 6.63 6.28
N MET A 299 -36.86 7.85 6.58
CA MET A 299 -35.44 8.17 6.80
C MET A 299 -34.87 7.39 7.99
N LEU A 300 -35.62 7.30 9.09
CA LEU A 300 -35.21 6.51 10.24
C LEU A 300 -35.01 5.03 9.87
N ARG A 301 -35.93 4.46 9.07
CA ARG A 301 -35.80 3.09 8.56
C ARG A 301 -34.58 2.92 7.65
N LEU A 302 -34.33 3.89 6.76
CA LEU A 302 -33.14 3.90 5.91
C LEU A 302 -31.85 3.93 6.75
N VAL A 303 -31.80 4.76 7.80
CA VAL A 303 -30.66 4.85 8.73
C VAL A 303 -30.43 3.51 9.43
N VAL A 304 -31.49 2.89 9.97
CA VAL A 304 -31.40 1.58 10.64
C VAL A 304 -30.87 0.51 9.68
N ASN A 305 -31.37 0.48 8.44
CA ASN A 305 -30.92 -0.47 7.43
C ASN A 305 -29.46 -0.21 7.03
N ALA A 306 -29.08 1.05 6.82
CA ALA A 306 -27.71 1.43 6.45
C ALA A 306 -26.71 1.09 7.56
N ALA A 307 -27.09 1.28 8.83
CA ALA A 307 -26.26 0.93 9.99
C ALA A 307 -25.96 -0.58 10.08
N ALA A 308 -26.83 -1.43 9.53
CA ALA A 308 -26.59 -2.88 9.45
C ALA A 308 -25.62 -3.28 8.32
N THR A 309 -25.27 -2.35 7.42
CA THR A 309 -24.34 -2.62 6.32
C THR A 309 -22.88 -2.43 6.73
N LYS A 310 -21.95 -3.00 5.95
CA LYS A 310 -20.50 -2.84 6.16
C LYS A 310 -20.01 -1.39 6.01
N HIS A 311 -20.76 -0.54 5.28
CA HIS A 311 -20.34 0.82 4.91
C HIS A 311 -21.46 1.84 5.11
N PRO A 312 -21.83 2.16 6.37
CA PRO A 312 -22.91 3.11 6.67
C PRO A 312 -22.65 4.52 6.13
N GLN A 313 -21.37 4.90 5.99
CA GLN A 313 -20.94 6.19 5.41
C GLN A 313 -21.44 6.41 3.97
N LEU A 314 -21.86 5.35 3.27
CA LEU A 314 -22.34 5.42 1.89
C LEU A 314 -23.83 5.74 1.78
N MET A 315 -24.56 5.80 2.90
CA MET A 315 -25.96 6.22 2.93
C MET A 315 -26.09 7.63 2.33
N LEU A 316 -27.16 7.89 1.56
CA LEU A 316 -27.42 9.16 0.87
C LEU A 316 -26.38 9.57 -0.18
N ARG A 317 -25.40 8.72 -0.52
CA ARG A 317 -24.41 9.01 -1.57
C ARG A 317 -25.04 9.04 -2.96
N ARG A 318 -26.08 8.26 -3.19
CA ARG A 318 -26.82 8.13 -4.45
C ARG A 318 -28.30 8.00 -4.14
N THR A 319 -29.14 8.46 -5.06
CA THR A 319 -30.60 8.34 -4.92
C THR A 319 -31.04 6.94 -5.37
N GLU A 320 -31.11 6.00 -4.44
CA GLU A 320 -31.43 4.58 -4.73
C GLU A 320 -32.75 4.12 -4.09
N SER A 321 -33.34 4.93 -3.21
CA SER A 321 -34.62 4.70 -2.54
C SER A 321 -35.64 5.81 -2.81
N VAL A 322 -36.92 5.49 -2.59
CA VAL A 322 -38.05 6.43 -2.66
C VAL A 322 -37.83 7.59 -1.67
N VAL A 323 -37.40 7.28 -0.44
CA VAL A 323 -37.18 8.31 0.59
C VAL A 323 -36.06 9.28 0.24
N GLU A 324 -34.97 8.81 -0.38
CA GLU A 324 -33.87 9.68 -0.83
C GLU A 324 -34.34 10.68 -1.89
N LYS A 325 -35.18 10.24 -2.83
CA LYS A 325 -35.79 11.16 -3.81
C LYS A 325 -36.80 12.09 -3.16
N MET A 326 -37.64 11.60 -2.24
CA MET A 326 -38.58 12.43 -1.48
C MET A 326 -37.84 13.52 -0.69
N LEU A 327 -36.68 13.20 -0.10
CA LEU A 327 -35.83 14.16 0.60
C LEU A 327 -35.31 15.26 -0.33
N THR A 328 -34.85 14.89 -1.54
CA THR A 328 -34.41 15.88 -2.55
C THR A 328 -35.57 16.79 -2.95
N ASN A 329 -36.75 16.22 -3.17
CA ASN A 329 -37.95 16.96 -3.55
C ASN A 329 -38.43 17.88 -2.41
N TRP A 330 -38.43 17.39 -1.16
CA TRP A 330 -38.75 18.17 0.03
C TRP A 330 -37.79 19.34 0.21
N MET A 331 -36.48 19.10 0.06
CA MET A 331 -35.47 20.16 0.13
C MET A 331 -35.71 21.21 -0.97
N ALA A 332 -36.04 20.78 -2.19
CA ALA A 332 -36.35 21.69 -3.28
C ALA A 332 -37.55 22.60 -2.98
N LEU A 333 -38.60 22.07 -2.34
CA LEU A 333 -39.77 22.85 -1.91
C LEU A 333 -39.41 23.84 -0.80
N CYS A 334 -38.73 23.38 0.25
CA CYS A 334 -38.36 24.20 1.40
C CYS A 334 -37.38 25.32 1.02
N MET A 335 -36.48 25.07 0.06
CA MET A 335 -35.46 26.02 -0.38
C MET A 335 -35.93 26.93 -1.52
N TYR A 336 -37.15 26.77 -2.05
CA TYR A 336 -37.59 27.56 -3.20
C TYR A 336 -37.53 29.07 -2.95
N ASN A 337 -38.05 29.54 -1.82
CA ASN A 337 -38.03 30.96 -1.49
C ASN A 337 -36.60 31.49 -1.32
N TYR A 338 -35.75 30.74 -0.60
CA TYR A 338 -34.32 31.09 -0.47
C TYR A 338 -33.60 31.15 -1.82
N LEU A 339 -33.86 30.19 -2.71
CA LEU A 339 -33.29 30.20 -4.07
C LEU A 339 -33.83 31.35 -4.91
N LYS A 340 -35.08 31.75 -4.73
CA LYS A 340 -35.70 32.84 -5.49
C LYS A 340 -35.26 34.22 -5.00
N GLU A 341 -35.16 34.39 -3.69
CA GLU A 341 -35.00 35.70 -3.04
C GLU A 341 -33.54 36.00 -2.69
N ASP A 342 -32.75 35.00 -2.29
CA ASP A 342 -31.39 35.20 -1.78
C ASP A 342 -30.33 34.66 -2.75
N ALA A 343 -30.32 33.34 -3.01
CA ALA A 343 -29.24 32.69 -3.76
C ALA A 343 -29.36 32.83 -5.28
N GLY A 344 -30.56 33.16 -5.79
CA GLY A 344 -30.86 33.21 -7.22
C GLY A 344 -30.01 34.23 -7.97
N THR A 345 -29.76 35.39 -7.36
CA THR A 345 -28.93 36.46 -7.91
C THR A 345 -27.49 35.98 -8.15
N ALA A 346 -26.87 35.41 -7.11
CA ALA A 346 -25.50 34.92 -7.19
C ALA A 346 -25.36 33.78 -8.22
N LEU A 347 -26.32 32.86 -8.26
CA LEU A 347 -26.33 31.76 -9.23
C LEU A 347 -26.51 32.26 -10.67
N PHE A 348 -27.41 33.21 -10.90
CA PHE A 348 -27.63 33.78 -12.23
C PHE A 348 -26.44 34.60 -12.71
N LEU A 349 -25.82 35.38 -11.81
CA LEU A 349 -24.57 36.10 -12.10
C LEU A 349 -23.44 35.15 -12.46
N LEU A 350 -23.27 34.05 -11.72
CA LEU A 350 -22.29 33.02 -12.06
C LEU A 350 -22.55 32.42 -13.44
N PHE A 351 -23.79 32.04 -13.74
CA PHE A 351 -24.17 31.54 -15.06
C PHE A 351 -23.83 32.55 -16.17
N LYS A 352 -24.19 33.81 -15.96
CA LYS A 352 -23.92 34.90 -16.88
C LYS A 352 -22.42 35.15 -17.07
N ALA A 353 -21.64 35.12 -15.99
CA ALA A 353 -20.19 35.25 -16.02
C ALA A 353 -19.54 34.13 -16.84
N ILE A 354 -19.93 32.87 -16.60
CA ILE A 354 -19.45 31.72 -17.37
C ILE A 354 -19.85 31.86 -18.84
N LYS A 355 -21.11 32.18 -19.12
CA LYS A 355 -21.62 32.35 -20.48
C LYS A 355 -20.84 33.44 -21.23
N HIS A 356 -20.69 34.61 -20.62
CA HIS A 356 -19.93 35.74 -21.18
C HIS A 356 -18.48 35.35 -21.47
N GLN A 357 -17.81 34.70 -20.52
CA GLN A 357 -16.43 34.27 -20.69
C GLN A 357 -16.26 33.24 -21.81
N VAL A 358 -17.20 32.30 -21.95
CA VAL A 358 -17.22 31.31 -23.04
C VAL A 358 -17.45 32.00 -24.39
N GLU A 359 -18.39 32.94 -24.46
CA GLU A 359 -18.76 33.65 -25.69
C GLU A 359 -17.74 34.72 -26.14
N LYS A 360 -16.77 35.10 -25.28
CA LYS A 360 -15.65 35.97 -25.67
C LYS A 360 -14.72 35.34 -26.71
N GLY A 361 -14.70 34.01 -26.80
CA GLY A 361 -13.82 33.27 -27.70
C GLY A 361 -14.60 32.49 -28.74
N PRO A 362 -13.91 31.90 -29.74
CA PRO A 362 -14.54 31.00 -30.69
C PRO A 362 -15.23 29.83 -29.98
N VAL A 363 -16.47 29.56 -30.40
CA VAL A 363 -17.27 28.40 -30.00
C VAL A 363 -17.65 27.66 -31.27
N ASP A 364 -17.31 26.38 -31.36
CA ASP A 364 -17.71 25.55 -32.48
C ASP A 364 -19.23 25.27 -32.40
N ALA A 365 -19.94 25.63 -33.47
CA ALA A 365 -21.38 25.45 -33.57
C ALA A 365 -21.82 23.98 -33.62
N VAL A 366 -20.92 23.05 -34.02
CA VAL A 366 -21.26 21.61 -34.17
C VAL A 366 -20.89 20.82 -32.92
N THR A 367 -19.65 20.93 -32.44
CA THR A 367 -19.18 20.17 -31.26
C THR A 367 -19.57 20.83 -29.94
N HIS A 368 -19.83 22.15 -29.97
CA HIS A 368 -19.97 23.02 -28.80
C HIS A 368 -18.70 23.15 -27.95
N ASP A 369 -17.54 22.85 -28.54
CA ASP A 369 -16.25 23.10 -27.89
C ASP A 369 -15.89 24.58 -27.97
N ALA A 370 -15.33 25.11 -26.88
CA ALA A 370 -15.07 26.53 -26.75
C ALA A 370 -13.61 26.78 -26.40
N ARG A 371 -13.06 27.90 -26.91
CA ARG A 371 -11.70 28.33 -26.59
C ARG A 371 -11.51 28.61 -25.10
N TYR A 372 -12.51 29.21 -24.47
CA TYR A 372 -12.51 29.55 -23.04
C TYR A 372 -13.41 28.61 -22.23
N SER A 373 -13.28 27.30 -22.46
CA SER A 373 -13.99 26.27 -21.70
C SER A 373 -13.36 26.06 -20.30
N LEU A 374 -14.21 25.88 -19.29
CA LEU A 374 -13.80 25.43 -17.95
C LEU A 374 -13.55 23.90 -17.89
N SER A 375 -14.01 23.15 -18.88
CA SER A 375 -13.81 21.70 -19.00
C SER A 375 -12.75 21.39 -20.05
N GLU A 376 -11.73 20.61 -19.68
CA GLU A 376 -10.67 20.15 -20.59
C GLU A 376 -11.23 19.33 -21.76
N GLU A 377 -12.29 18.55 -21.51
CA GLU A 377 -12.94 17.72 -22.53
C GLU A 377 -13.69 18.55 -23.58
N ARG A 378 -14.04 19.80 -23.26
CA ARG A 378 -14.76 20.74 -24.13
C ARG A 378 -13.88 21.90 -24.60
N LEU A 379 -12.58 21.76 -24.44
CA LEU A 379 -11.62 22.80 -24.81
C LEU A 379 -11.32 22.73 -26.30
N LEU A 380 -11.55 23.82 -27.01
CA LEU A 380 -11.16 23.95 -28.41
C LEU A 380 -9.63 24.06 -28.51
N ARG A 381 -8.98 22.94 -28.84
CA ARG A 381 -7.50 22.82 -28.91
C ARG A 381 -6.91 23.42 -30.18
N GLU A 382 -7.72 23.56 -31.22
CA GLU A 382 -7.28 24.13 -32.49
C GLU A 382 -6.90 25.60 -32.33
N GLN A 383 -5.82 26.00 -33.01
CA GLN A 383 -5.39 27.39 -33.04
C GLN A 383 -6.21 28.13 -34.10
N VAL A 384 -7.32 28.72 -33.67
CA VAL A 384 -8.19 29.56 -34.50
C VAL A 384 -7.78 31.02 -34.30
N GLU A 385 -7.33 31.69 -35.35
CA GLU A 385 -7.13 33.14 -35.32
C GLU A 385 -8.49 33.85 -35.36
N PHE A 386 -8.72 34.78 -34.44
CA PHE A 386 -9.95 35.55 -34.37
C PHE A 386 -9.66 36.97 -33.91
N SER A 387 -10.55 37.90 -34.27
CA SER A 387 -10.54 39.28 -33.79
C SER A 387 -11.96 39.71 -33.43
N PRO A 388 -12.15 40.52 -32.38
CA PRO A 388 -13.45 41.07 -32.06
C PRO A 388 -13.90 42.05 -33.15
N VAL A 389 -15.16 41.96 -33.55
CA VAL A 389 -15.79 42.87 -34.53
C VAL A 389 -16.96 43.57 -33.84
N THR A 390 -17.01 44.89 -33.93
CA THR A 390 -18.12 45.71 -33.41
C THR A 390 -19.08 46.02 -34.54
N ASP A 391 -20.23 45.36 -34.55
CA ASP A 391 -21.27 45.57 -35.56
C ASP A 391 -22.37 46.52 -35.07
N LEU A 392 -22.75 47.47 -35.93
CA LEU A 392 -23.90 48.35 -35.69
C LEU A 392 -25.19 47.66 -36.14
N ILE A 393 -25.97 47.20 -35.17
CA ILE A 393 -27.26 46.55 -35.44
C ILE A 393 -28.36 47.61 -35.43
N GLY A 394 -28.91 47.93 -36.60
CA GLY A 394 -30.10 48.77 -36.74
C GLY A 394 -31.38 47.94 -36.65
N TRP A 395 -32.28 48.25 -35.72
CA TRP A 395 -33.64 47.70 -35.72
C TRP A 395 -34.61 48.71 -36.33
N ARG A 396 -35.52 48.19 -37.18
CA ARG A 396 -36.61 48.97 -37.75
C ARG A 396 -37.90 48.61 -37.04
N VAL A 397 -38.52 49.58 -36.38
CA VAL A 397 -39.88 49.44 -35.82
C VAL A 397 -40.80 50.32 -36.67
N GLY A 398 -41.54 49.70 -37.60
CA GLY A 398 -42.37 50.41 -38.58
C GLY A 398 -41.55 51.17 -39.64
N ASN A 399 -41.94 52.39 -40.00
CA ASN A 399 -41.25 53.23 -41.00
C ASN A 399 -40.13 54.12 -40.42
N GLN A 400 -39.82 54.02 -39.12
CA GLN A 400 -38.76 54.80 -38.50
C GLN A 400 -37.55 53.92 -38.17
N LEU A 401 -36.37 54.39 -38.55
CA LEU A 401 -35.09 53.75 -38.26
C LEU A 401 -34.52 54.38 -36.98
N GLY A 402 -34.41 53.59 -35.91
CA GLY A 402 -33.67 53.98 -34.71
C GLY A 402 -32.23 53.47 -34.78
N SER A 403 -31.27 54.26 -34.31
CA SER A 403 -29.86 53.88 -34.13
C SER A 403 -29.41 54.29 -32.74
N LEU A 404 -28.74 53.40 -32.01
CA LEU A 404 -28.05 53.72 -30.74
C LEU A 404 -26.56 53.97 -31.06
N ALA A 405 -26.10 55.20 -30.86
CA ALA A 405 -24.79 55.68 -31.29
C ALA A 405 -23.72 55.54 -30.19
N GLY A 406 -22.59 54.91 -30.55
CA GLY A 406 -21.26 55.20 -30.02
C GLY A 406 -20.47 56.00 -31.08
N ARG A 407 -19.69 57.00 -30.65
CA ARG A 407 -19.13 58.11 -31.45
C ARG A 407 -18.06 57.71 -32.49
N ASP A 408 -18.13 58.41 -33.63
CA ASP A 408 -17.09 58.91 -34.55
C ASP A 408 -16.12 57.99 -35.34
N LEU A 409 -16.40 57.91 -36.67
CA LEU A 409 -15.51 57.89 -37.89
C LEU A 409 -14.61 56.67 -38.24
N PRO A 410 -14.18 56.49 -39.53
CA PRO A 410 -14.77 56.86 -40.84
C PRO A 410 -15.07 55.63 -41.75
N GLU A 411 -15.87 55.86 -42.80
CA GLU A 411 -16.28 54.87 -43.80
C GLU A 411 -15.09 54.16 -44.49
N GLY A 412 -14.98 52.85 -44.28
CA GLY A 412 -14.24 51.92 -45.13
C GLY A 412 -15.21 51.02 -45.89
N LYS A 413 -15.43 51.30 -47.18
CA LYS A 413 -16.17 50.41 -48.10
C LYS A 413 -15.42 49.09 -48.28
N GLY A 414 -15.74 48.09 -47.45
CA GLY A 414 -15.47 46.68 -47.70
C GLY A 414 -16.72 46.02 -48.28
N ARG A 415 -16.72 45.79 -49.59
CA ARG A 415 -17.78 45.04 -50.29
C ARG A 415 -17.47 43.54 -50.09
N CYS A 416 -18.38 42.79 -49.46
CA CYS A 416 -18.53 41.35 -49.68
C CYS A 416 -19.72 41.14 -50.61
#